data_AF-A0A7T8HFB8-F1
#
_entry.id   AF-A0A7T8HFB8-F1
#
_cell.length_a   1.000
_cell.length_b   1.000
_cell.length_c   1.000
_cell.angle_alpha   90.00
_cell.angle_beta   90.00
_cell.angle_gamma   90.00
#
_symmetry.space_group_name_H-M   'P 1'
#
loop_
_entity.id
_entity.type
_entity.pdbx_description
1 polymer ?
#
loop_
_entity_poly.entity_id
_entity_poly.type
_entity_poly.pdbx_seq_one_letter_code
_entity_poly.pdbx_strand_id
1 'polypeptide(L)'
;RQDRENILDLTRKGIAQLTRLRHPQILTVQHPLEESRDCLAFATEPVFCSLANALGQWENMPQESLNRAKDYKMFDVEIKYGLLQLCEGLTFLHEGVKLLHRNICPESVIINYQGAWKIFGFDYCILNSGSPEASLLGSSRSIITGSYLSASRIWTSWPPNMPLQERVPLLLICTPLE
;
A
#
# COMPACT_ATOMS: atom_id res chain seq x y z
N ARG A 1 -1.62 -6.22 23.30
CA ARG A 1 -2.13 -7.52 22.77
C ARG A 1 -3.39 -7.31 21.93
N GLN A 2 -4.46 -6.72 22.47
CA GLN A 2 -5.68 -6.40 21.71
C GLN A 2 -5.43 -5.47 20.50
N ASP A 3 -4.64 -4.41 20.67
CA ASP A 3 -4.36 -3.48 19.56
C ASP A 3 -3.61 -4.15 18.41
N ARG A 4 -2.74 -5.11 18.73
CA ARG A 4 -2.00 -5.90 17.73
C ARG A 4 -2.96 -6.73 16.88
N GLU A 5 -3.87 -7.47 17.52
CA GLU A 5 -4.88 -8.27 16.83
C GLU A 5 -5.80 -7.38 15.98
N ASN A 6 -6.18 -6.21 16.49
CA ASN A 6 -6.96 -5.23 15.73
C ASN A 6 -6.21 -4.74 14.47
N ILE A 7 -4.90 -4.49 14.57
CA ILE A 7 -4.07 -4.08 13.42
C ILE A 7 -4.00 -5.20 12.38
N LEU A 8 -3.75 -6.44 12.81
CA LEU A 8 -3.68 -7.59 11.90
C LEU A 8 -5.01 -7.84 11.18
N ASP A 9 -6.11 -7.67 11.89
CA ASP A 9 -7.45 -7.77 11.30
C ASP A 9 -7.72 -6.65 10.29
N LEU A 10 -7.26 -5.43 10.55
CA LEU A 10 -7.32 -4.32 9.60
C LEU A 10 -6.49 -4.63 8.36
N THR A 11 -5.24 -5.08 8.52
CA THR A 11 -4.35 -5.47 7.41
C THR A 11 -4.95 -6.58 6.56
N ARG A 12 -5.50 -7.63 7.19
CA ARG A 12 -6.17 -8.73 6.48
C ARG A 12 -7.33 -8.21 5.64
N LYS A 13 -8.15 -7.32 6.20
CA LYS A 13 -9.26 -6.68 5.47
C LYS A 13 -8.77 -5.82 4.32
N GLY A 14 -7.76 -4.99 4.54
CA GLY A 14 -7.17 -4.12 3.52
C GLY A 14 -6.66 -4.91 2.31
N ILE A 15 -5.89 -5.97 2.56
CA ILE A 15 -5.34 -6.82 1.49
C ILE A 15 -6.44 -7.60 0.77
N ALA A 16 -7.45 -8.10 1.50
CA ALA A 16 -8.60 -8.75 0.89
C ALA A 16 -9.40 -7.81 -0.02
N GLN A 17 -9.56 -6.54 0.36
CA GLN A 17 -10.17 -5.52 -0.51
C GLN A 17 -9.29 -5.26 -1.74
N LEU A 18 -8.00 -5.00 -1.55
CA LEU A 18 -7.06 -4.75 -2.64
C LEU A 18 -7.06 -5.88 -3.68
N THR A 19 -7.10 -7.13 -3.22
CA THR A 19 -7.13 -8.32 -4.08
C THR A 19 -8.39 -8.42 -4.93
N ARG A 20 -9.47 -7.70 -4.61
CA ARG A 20 -10.72 -7.67 -5.39
C ARG A 20 -10.79 -6.53 -6.40
N LEU A 21 -9.94 -5.52 -6.24
CA LEU A 21 -9.92 -4.35 -7.12
C LEU A 21 -9.06 -4.64 -8.36
N ARG A 22 -9.57 -4.29 -9.54
CA ARG A 22 -8.91 -4.50 -10.84
C ARG A 22 -8.99 -3.23 -11.64
N HIS A 23 -7.94 -2.42 -11.57
CA HIS A 23 -7.86 -1.14 -12.28
C HIS A 23 -6.39 -0.73 -12.45
N PRO A 24 -5.97 -0.09 -13.56
CA PRO A 24 -4.57 0.23 -13.82
C PRO A 24 -3.89 1.05 -12.72
N GLN A 25 -4.66 1.95 -12.09
CA GLN A 25 -4.19 2.86 -11.03
C GLN A 25 -4.35 2.32 -9.61
N ILE A 26 -4.69 1.03 -9.45
CA ILE A 26 -4.74 0.33 -8.16
C ILE A 26 -3.61 -0.69 -8.14
N LEU A 27 -2.90 -0.78 -7.01
CA LEU A 27 -1.78 -1.72 -6.87
C LEU A 27 -2.26 -3.16 -7.02
N THR A 28 -1.59 -3.94 -7.86
CA THR A 28 -2.01 -5.31 -8.14
C THR A 28 -1.31 -6.29 -7.20
N VAL A 29 -2.10 -7.05 -6.44
CA VAL A 29 -1.61 -8.21 -5.67
C VAL A 29 -1.41 -9.38 -6.64
N GLN A 30 -0.19 -9.92 -6.69
CA GLN A 30 0.15 -11.11 -7.48
C GLN A 30 0.07 -12.39 -6.66
N HIS A 31 0.56 -12.37 -5.42
CA HIS A 31 0.39 -13.47 -4.47
C HIS A 31 -0.50 -12.99 -3.32
N PRO A 32 -1.63 -13.67 -3.08
CA PRO A 32 -2.57 -13.29 -2.04
C PRO A 32 -1.93 -13.39 -0.65
N LEU A 33 -2.65 -12.90 0.35
CA LEU A 33 -2.21 -12.96 1.74
C LEU A 33 -2.07 -14.40 2.23
N GLU A 34 -0.87 -14.73 2.70
CA GLU A 34 -0.55 -15.93 3.47
C GLU A 34 -0.28 -15.55 4.93
N GLU A 35 -0.77 -16.39 5.83
CA GLU A 35 -0.63 -16.20 7.27
C GLU A 35 0.11 -17.40 7.87
N SER A 36 1.19 -17.10 8.59
CA SER A 36 1.93 -18.07 9.41
C SER A 36 1.78 -17.74 10.90
N ARG A 37 2.44 -18.51 11.76
CA ARG A 37 2.43 -18.26 13.21
C ARG A 37 3.11 -16.95 13.60
N ASP A 38 4.09 -16.51 12.79
CA ASP A 38 5.01 -15.43 13.15
C ASP A 38 4.95 -14.24 12.18
N CYS A 39 4.25 -14.38 11.04
CA CYS A 39 4.10 -13.29 10.07
C CYS A 39 2.84 -13.37 9.19
N LEU A 40 2.42 -12.20 8.68
CA LEU A 40 1.56 -12.07 7.50
C LEU A 40 2.41 -11.66 6.30
N ALA A 41 2.17 -12.27 5.14
CA ALA A 41 2.90 -11.98 3.92
C ALA A 41 1.99 -11.96 2.69
N PHE A 42 2.21 -11.02 1.78
CA PHE A 42 1.60 -11.01 0.44
C PHE A 42 2.56 -10.35 -0.54
N ALA A 43 2.38 -10.60 -1.84
CA ALA A 43 3.26 -10.07 -2.86
C ALA A 43 2.47 -9.26 -3.91
N THR A 44 2.90 -8.03 -4.18
CA THR A 44 2.34 -7.19 -5.25
C THR A 44 3.20 -7.18 -6.48
N GLU A 45 2.72 -6.61 -7.58
CA GLU A 45 3.55 -6.28 -8.74
C GLU A 45 4.84 -5.52 -8.36
N PRO A 46 5.88 -5.52 -9.22
CA PRO A 46 7.11 -4.83 -8.93
C PRO A 46 6.96 -3.32 -8.73
N VAL A 47 7.48 -2.83 -7.61
CA VAL A 47 7.38 -1.42 -7.21
C VAL A 47 8.76 -0.78 -7.10
N PHE A 48 8.85 0.51 -7.41
CA PHE A 48 10.06 1.29 -7.20
C PHE A 48 10.12 1.79 -5.76
N CYS A 49 9.13 2.60 -5.35
CA CYS A 49 9.03 3.14 -3.99
C CYS A 49 7.63 3.67 -3.70
N SER A 50 7.36 4.11 -2.47
CA SER A 50 6.18 4.94 -2.19
C SER A 50 6.46 6.41 -2.52
N LEU A 51 5.41 7.20 -2.73
CA LEU A 51 5.54 8.65 -2.93
C LEU A 51 6.17 9.33 -1.70
N ALA A 52 5.89 8.83 -0.49
CA ALA A 52 6.58 9.24 0.73
C ALA A 52 8.11 9.09 0.63
N ASN A 53 8.59 7.95 0.12
CA ASN A 53 10.03 7.73 -0.08
C ASN A 53 10.62 8.64 -1.15
N ALA A 54 9.89 8.86 -2.24
CA ALA A 54 10.28 9.81 -3.29
C ALA A 54 10.32 11.26 -2.78
N LEU A 55 9.57 11.58 -1.73
CA LEU A 55 9.53 12.90 -1.07
C LEU A 55 10.51 13.04 0.10
N GLY A 56 11.39 12.06 0.32
CA GLY A 56 12.47 12.16 1.31
C GLY A 56 12.22 11.41 2.63
N GLN A 57 11.09 10.71 2.78
CA GLN A 57 10.85 9.88 3.96
C GLN A 57 11.51 8.51 3.79
N TRP A 58 12.68 8.31 4.37
CA TRP A 58 13.45 7.08 4.19
C TRP A 58 13.60 6.22 5.46
N GLU A 59 12.82 6.53 6.49
CA GLU A 59 12.88 5.79 7.76
C GLU A 59 12.60 4.30 7.53
N ASN A 60 13.47 3.45 8.08
CA ASN A 60 13.46 1.98 8.01
C ASN A 60 13.63 1.37 6.60
N MET A 61 14.05 2.14 5.60
CA MET A 61 14.32 1.62 4.26
C MET A 61 15.62 0.79 4.20
N PRO A 62 15.66 -0.36 3.49
CA PRO A 62 16.91 -1.10 3.28
C PRO A 62 17.97 -0.23 2.59
N GLN A 63 19.23 -0.35 3.00
CA GLN A 63 20.35 0.48 2.47
C GLN A 63 20.48 0.40 0.94
N GLU A 64 20.27 -0.77 0.35
CA GLU A 64 20.32 -0.96 -1.11
C GLU A 64 19.25 -0.13 -1.84
N SER A 65 18.04 -0.10 -1.29
CA SER A 65 16.91 0.64 -1.85
C SER A 65 17.06 2.14 -1.58
N LEU A 66 17.63 2.53 -0.43
CA LEU A 66 17.86 3.92 -0.03
C LEU A 66 18.69 4.70 -1.06
N ASN A 67 19.78 4.10 -1.54
CA ASN A 67 20.67 4.75 -2.50
C ASN A 67 19.93 5.10 -3.80
N ARG A 68 19.04 4.23 -4.27
CA ARG A 68 18.24 4.47 -5.47
C ARG A 68 17.19 5.56 -5.28
N ALA A 69 16.54 5.60 -4.12
CA ALA A 69 15.51 6.61 -3.85
C ALA A 69 16.08 8.00 -3.56
N LYS A 70 17.29 8.10 -3.00
CA LYS A 70 17.94 9.40 -2.73
C LYS A 70 18.27 10.19 -4.00
N ASP A 71 18.69 9.49 -5.04
CA ASP A 71 19.01 10.12 -6.33
C ASP A 71 17.77 10.32 -7.22
N TYR A 72 16.62 9.78 -6.80
CA TYR A 72 15.39 9.91 -7.55
C TYR A 72 14.81 11.32 -7.40
N LYS A 73 14.66 12.00 -8.53
CA LYS A 73 14.01 13.31 -8.61
C LYS A 73 12.86 13.23 -9.60
N MET A 74 11.65 13.50 -9.12
CA MET A 74 10.46 13.63 -9.97
C MET A 74 10.49 14.94 -10.74
N PHE A 75 10.15 14.87 -12.02
CA PHE A 75 9.94 16.02 -12.89
C PHE A 75 8.49 16.50 -12.85
N ASP A 76 8.24 17.76 -13.18
CA ASP A 76 6.88 18.35 -13.18
C ASP A 76 5.87 17.56 -14.03
N VAL A 77 6.33 16.97 -15.14
CA VAL A 77 5.49 16.15 -16.02
C VAL A 77 5.06 14.85 -15.33
N GLU A 78 5.96 14.21 -14.58
CA GLU A 78 5.68 12.98 -13.83
C GLU A 78 4.72 13.26 -12.68
N ILE A 79 4.89 14.40 -11.98
CA ILE A 79 3.99 14.81 -10.91
C ILE A 79 2.58 15.06 -11.47
N LYS A 80 2.46 15.81 -12.58
CA LYS A 80 1.16 16.09 -13.21
C LYS A 80 0.49 14.81 -13.67
N TYR A 81 1.23 13.90 -14.30
CA TYR A 81 0.69 12.63 -14.76
C TYR A 81 0.32 11.70 -13.60
N GLY A 82 1.15 11.64 -12.55
CA GLY A 82 0.86 10.88 -11.34
C GLY A 82 -0.40 11.37 -10.62
N LEU A 83 -0.62 12.68 -10.53
CA LEU A 83 -1.86 13.24 -9.99
C LEU A 83 -3.08 12.88 -10.85
N LEU A 84 -2.94 12.90 -12.18
CA LEU A 84 -4.01 12.45 -13.08
C LEU A 84 -4.35 10.97 -12.85
N GLN A 85 -3.34 10.11 -12.72
CA GLN A 85 -3.52 8.69 -12.41
C GLN A 85 -4.23 8.47 -11.07
N LEU A 86 -3.89 9.26 -10.05
CA LEU A 86 -4.61 9.22 -8.77
C LEU A 86 -6.07 9.64 -8.91
N CYS A 87 -6.36 10.69 -9.69
CA CYS A 87 -7.73 11.09 -9.99
C CYS A 87 -8.50 9.97 -10.70
N GLU A 88 -7.93 9.32 -11.72
CA GLU A 88 -8.54 8.18 -12.40
C GLU A 88 -8.82 7.01 -11.43
N GLY A 89 -7.86 6.68 -10.57
CA GLY A 89 -8.02 5.66 -9.55
C GLY A 89 -9.13 5.99 -8.55
N LEU A 90 -9.20 7.24 -8.07
CA LEU A 90 -10.24 7.69 -7.15
C LEU A 90 -11.62 7.74 -7.81
N THR A 91 -11.71 8.16 -9.07
CA THR A 91 -12.96 8.10 -9.85
C THR A 91 -13.44 6.65 -9.95
N PHE A 92 -12.56 5.71 -10.27
CA PHE A 92 -12.91 4.29 -10.27
C PHE A 92 -13.43 3.81 -8.90
N LEU A 93 -12.77 4.21 -7.80
CA LEU A 93 -13.21 3.85 -6.45
C LEU A 93 -14.59 4.41 -6.12
N HIS A 94 -14.81 5.70 -6.32
CA HIS A 94 -16.03 6.38 -5.94
C HIS A 94 -17.22 6.04 -6.84
N GLU A 95 -17.00 5.99 -8.16
CA GLU A 95 -18.06 5.83 -9.13
C GLU A 95 -18.26 4.37 -9.52
N GLY A 96 -17.17 3.65 -9.77
CA GLY A 96 -17.18 2.27 -10.25
C GLY A 96 -17.54 1.26 -9.16
N VAL A 97 -16.85 1.30 -8.01
CA VAL A 97 -17.02 0.31 -6.93
C VAL A 97 -17.67 0.85 -5.67
N LYS A 98 -18.09 2.13 -5.66
CA LYS A 98 -18.75 2.81 -4.53
C LYS A 98 -17.97 2.65 -3.22
N LEU A 99 -16.66 2.87 -3.26
CA LEU A 99 -15.75 2.70 -2.14
C LEU A 99 -15.02 4.01 -1.84
N LEU A 100 -15.02 4.45 -0.58
CA LEU A 100 -14.23 5.59 -0.10
C LEU A 100 -12.90 5.09 0.47
N HIS A 101 -11.77 5.56 -0.05
CA HIS A 101 -10.44 5.09 0.35
C HIS A 101 -10.07 5.45 1.80
N ARG A 102 -10.35 6.69 2.21
CA ARG A 102 -10.12 7.26 3.56
C ARG A 102 -8.68 7.26 4.10
N ASN A 103 -7.70 6.85 3.30
CA ASN A 103 -6.29 6.85 3.67
C ASN A 103 -5.41 7.32 2.50
N ILE A 104 -5.80 8.37 1.79
CA ILE A 104 -4.97 8.90 0.69
C ILE A 104 -3.89 9.79 1.29
N CYS A 105 -2.64 9.32 1.21
CA CYS A 105 -1.44 10.00 1.66
C CYS A 105 -0.23 9.53 0.84
N PRO A 106 0.94 10.20 0.91
CA PRO A 106 2.12 9.78 0.16
C PRO A 106 2.57 8.33 0.43
N GLU A 107 2.33 7.80 1.62
CA GLU A 107 2.64 6.41 2.00
C GLU A 107 1.71 5.40 1.33
N SER A 108 0.48 5.83 1.02
CA SER A 108 -0.55 5.01 0.37
C SER A 108 -0.49 5.08 -1.17
N VAL A 109 0.50 5.78 -1.73
CA VAL A 109 0.71 5.93 -3.17
C VAL A 109 2.03 5.29 -3.53
N ILE A 110 1.97 4.31 -4.43
CA ILE A 110 3.11 3.51 -4.84
C ILE A 110 3.50 3.87 -6.27
N ILE A 111 4.77 4.10 -6.49
CA ILE A 111 5.37 4.33 -7.81
C ILE A 111 6.00 3.01 -8.25
N ASN A 112 5.62 2.52 -9.42
CA ASN A 112 6.26 1.33 -10.00
C ASN A 112 7.47 1.68 -10.86
N TYR A 113 8.21 0.68 -11.34
CA TYR A 113 9.40 0.90 -12.18
C TYR A 113 9.10 1.55 -13.54
N GLN A 114 7.84 1.57 -13.99
CA GLN A 114 7.43 2.30 -15.19
C GLN A 114 7.02 3.75 -14.89
N GLY A 115 7.10 4.20 -13.63
CA GLY A 115 6.71 5.55 -13.22
C GLY A 115 5.19 5.74 -13.04
N ALA A 116 4.40 4.66 -13.08
CA ALA A 116 2.96 4.74 -12.83
C ALA A 116 2.67 4.82 -11.32
N TRP A 117 1.74 5.71 -10.95
CA TRP A 117 1.28 5.92 -9.58
C TRP A 117 0.05 5.06 -9.31
N LYS A 118 0.12 4.27 -8.23
CA LYS A 118 -0.91 3.30 -7.86
C LYS A 118 -1.37 3.49 -6.43
N ILE A 119 -2.68 3.43 -6.22
CA ILE A 119 -3.30 3.52 -4.89
C ILE A 119 -3.13 2.19 -4.15
N PHE A 120 -2.71 2.27 -2.90
CA PHE A 120 -2.54 1.18 -1.92
C PHE A 120 -3.12 1.62 -0.56
N GLY A 121 -3.15 0.73 0.46
CA GLY A 121 -3.55 1.10 1.83
C GLY A 121 -5.07 1.10 2.06
N PHE A 122 -5.75 0.02 1.64
CA PHE A 122 -7.21 -0.12 1.67
C PHE A 122 -7.79 -0.52 3.04
N ASP A 123 -7.02 -0.42 4.12
CA ASP A 123 -7.37 -0.90 5.46
C ASP A 123 -8.54 -0.13 6.09
N TYR A 124 -8.76 1.11 5.66
CA TYR A 124 -9.78 2.03 6.19
C TYR A 124 -10.95 2.28 5.22
N CYS A 125 -11.05 1.47 4.17
CA CYS A 125 -12.07 1.65 3.15
C CYS A 125 -13.48 1.39 3.69
N ILE A 126 -14.44 2.21 3.25
CA ILE A 126 -15.86 2.04 3.55
C ILE A 126 -16.69 2.13 2.28
N LEU A 127 -17.82 1.44 2.26
CA LEU A 127 -18.79 1.61 1.19
C LEU A 127 -19.37 3.03 1.23
N ASN A 128 -19.47 3.64 0.06
CA ASN A 128 -20.16 4.92 -0.13
C ASN A 128 -21.67 4.67 -0.04
N SER A 129 -22.20 4.62 1.19
CA SER A 129 -23.59 4.26 1.47
C SER A 129 -24.60 5.37 1.16
N GLY A 130 -24.17 6.55 0.71
CA GLY A 130 -25.05 7.68 0.41
C GLY A 130 -25.84 8.24 1.62
N SER A 131 -25.69 7.65 2.81
CA SER A 131 -26.37 8.08 4.04
C SER A 131 -25.43 8.97 4.88
N PRO A 132 -25.81 10.24 5.16
CA PRO A 132 -24.98 11.18 5.93
C PRO A 132 -24.64 10.69 7.36
N GLU A 133 -25.44 9.78 7.90
CA GLU A 133 -25.35 9.27 9.27
C GLU A 133 -24.18 8.27 9.47
N ALA A 134 -23.81 7.53 8.42
CA ALA A 134 -22.68 6.58 8.47
C ALA A 134 -21.32 7.28 8.52
N SER A 135 -21.24 8.52 8.01
CA SER A 135 -20.02 9.34 7.98
C SER A 135 -19.53 9.77 9.37
N LEU A 136 -20.45 9.91 10.34
CA LEU A 136 -20.16 10.47 11.67
C LEU A 136 -19.62 9.43 12.67
N LEU A 137 -19.92 8.14 12.48
CA LEU A 137 -19.40 7.05 13.31
C LEU A 137 -17.93 6.71 13.03
N GLY A 138 -17.34 7.31 11.99
CA GLY A 138 -15.96 7.08 11.58
C GLY A 138 -14.92 8.03 12.18
N SER A 139 -15.32 9.01 13.01
CA SER A 139 -14.48 10.15 13.42
C SER A 139 -13.73 9.97 14.75
N SER A 140 -13.87 8.84 15.43
CA SER A 140 -13.14 8.55 16.67
C SER A 140 -12.37 7.24 16.54
N ARG A 141 -11.34 7.22 15.71
CA ARG A 141 -10.35 6.15 15.72
C ARG A 141 -8.97 6.77 15.70
N SER A 142 -8.25 6.56 16.79
CA SER A 142 -6.83 6.87 16.93
C SER A 142 -6.08 6.53 15.64
N ILE A 143 -5.25 7.46 15.17
CA ILE A 143 -4.32 7.23 14.06
C ILE A 143 -3.27 6.25 14.58
N ILE A 144 -3.54 4.94 14.53
CA ILE A 144 -2.60 3.90 15.00
C ILE A 144 -1.50 3.63 13.96
N THR A 145 -1.51 4.31 12.82
CA THR A 145 -0.52 4.14 11.75
C THR A 145 0.69 5.05 11.95
N GLY A 146 1.48 4.79 12.99
CA GLY A 146 2.79 5.43 13.16
C GLY A 146 3.95 4.63 12.55
N SER A 147 3.87 3.30 12.50
CA SER A 147 5.11 2.52 12.34
C SER A 147 4.98 1.10 11.79
N TYR A 148 3.78 0.51 11.72
CA TYR A 148 3.64 -0.90 11.32
C TYR A 148 3.37 -1.12 9.83
N LEU A 149 2.75 -0.14 9.14
CA LEU A 149 2.36 -0.26 7.73
C LEU A 149 2.88 0.91 6.88
N SER A 150 3.87 1.65 7.38
CA SER A 150 4.64 2.46 6.44
C SER A 150 5.24 1.49 5.41
N ALA A 151 5.18 1.88 4.14
CA ALA A 151 6.00 1.35 3.05
C ALA A 151 7.52 1.32 3.41
N SER A 152 7.90 1.83 4.57
CA SER A 152 9.17 1.60 5.25
C SER A 152 9.55 0.13 5.53
N ARG A 153 8.64 -0.84 5.59
CA ARG A 153 9.01 -2.28 5.76
C ARG A 153 8.74 -3.11 4.50
N ILE A 154 8.93 -2.49 3.35
CA ILE A 154 9.09 -3.18 2.07
C ILE A 154 10.37 -4.03 2.16
N TRP A 155 10.23 -5.34 2.35
CA TRP A 155 11.36 -6.24 2.13
C TRP A 155 11.51 -6.42 0.63
N THR A 156 12.52 -5.77 0.06
CA THR A 156 12.96 -6.04 -1.32
C THR A 156 13.75 -7.35 -1.43
N SER A 157 14.01 -8.04 -0.30
CA SER A 157 14.75 -9.30 -0.26
C SER A 157 13.87 -10.48 0.14
N TRP A 158 13.98 -11.56 -0.64
CA TRP A 158 13.28 -12.83 -0.48
C TRP A 158 13.65 -13.56 0.82
N PRO A 159 12.74 -14.38 1.38
CA PRO A 159 13.13 -15.40 2.34
C PRO A 159 14.28 -16.24 1.77
N PRO A 160 15.30 -16.59 2.56
CA PRO A 160 16.52 -17.24 2.06
C PRO A 160 16.26 -18.56 1.30
N ASN A 161 15.13 -19.21 1.54
CA ASN A 161 14.77 -20.51 0.98
C ASN A 161 13.81 -20.46 -0.23
N MET A 162 13.46 -19.27 -0.76
CA MET A 162 12.53 -19.18 -1.89
C MET A 162 13.21 -19.52 -3.24
N PRO A 163 12.65 -20.43 -4.07
CA PRO A 163 13.22 -20.83 -5.36
C PRO A 163 13.47 -19.64 -6.28
N LEU A 164 14.63 -19.62 -6.96
CA LEU A 164 15.05 -18.50 -7.82
C LEU A 164 14.04 -18.17 -8.95
N GLN A 165 13.28 -19.17 -9.43
CA GLN A 165 12.24 -18.99 -10.45
C GLN A 165 10.99 -18.27 -9.95
N GLU A 166 10.78 -18.21 -8.64
CA GLU A 166 9.65 -17.53 -8.00
C GLU A 166 10.02 -16.12 -7.49
N ARG A 167 11.30 -15.74 -7.62
CA ARG A 167 11.82 -14.41 -7.27
C ARG A 167 11.55 -13.39 -8.39
N VAL A 168 10.28 -13.12 -8.67
CA VAL A 168 9.87 -11.94 -9.45
C VAL A 168 9.98 -10.72 -8.54
N PRO A 169 10.44 -9.52 -8.93
CA PRO A 169 10.70 -8.38 -8.03
C PRO A 169 9.44 -7.78 -7.36
N LEU A 170 8.66 -8.60 -6.67
CA LEU A 170 7.42 -8.28 -6.01
C LEU A 170 7.71 -7.63 -4.68
N LEU A 171 6.90 -6.65 -4.32
CA LEU A 171 6.91 -6.15 -2.97
C LEU A 171 6.32 -7.22 -2.04
N LEU A 172 7.17 -7.85 -1.22
CA LEU A 172 6.75 -8.69 -0.10
C LEU A 172 6.58 -7.80 1.13
N ILE A 173 5.33 -7.61 1.57
CA ILE A 173 5.07 -6.93 2.84
C ILE A 173 4.98 -7.99 3.92
N CYS A 174 6.00 -8.08 4.76
CA CYS A 174 6.02 -8.95 5.93
C CYS A 174 5.82 -8.10 7.19
N THR A 175 4.70 -8.30 7.89
CA THR A 175 4.50 -7.74 9.23
C THR A 175 4.92 -8.78 10.27
N PRO A 176 6.01 -8.56 11.04
CA PRO A 176 6.38 -9.46 12.13
C PRO A 176 5.29 -9.44 13.21
N LEU A 177 4.93 -10.62 13.74
CA LEU A 177 3.94 -10.76 14.80
C LEU A 177 4.52 -10.61 16.22
N GLU A 178 5.82 -10.39 16.37
CA GLU A 178 6.52 -10.22 17.66
C GLU A 178 6.28 -8.84 18.30
#